data_AF-G4YI60-F1
#
_entry.id   AF-G4YI60-F1
#
_cell.length_a   1.000
_cell.length_b   1.000
_cell.length_c   1.000
_cell.angle_alpha   90.00
_cell.angle_beta   90.00
_cell.angle_gamma   90.00
#
_symmetry.space_group_name_H-M   'P 1'
#
loop_
_entity.id
_entity.type
_entity.pdbx_description
1 polymer ?
#
loop_
_entity_poly.entity_id
_entity_poly.type
_entity_poly.pdbx_seq_one_letter_code
_entity_poly.pdbx_strand_id
1 'polypeptide(L)'
;YFKKTNDSWVSIESLVIDKDFTEMAALQAEFPAASVFLCQFHALRYIRRILGSRGYFVPLKLRDEVEELFRSLMYASSPERYKARLAVFEKRVSEISPSFLAYFRRCWDKCSERWSNYGLRQRFTAGNTTTNRIESSWGQIKQLLRKKSAWTSV
;
A
#
# COMPACT_ATOMS: atom_id res chain seq x y z
N TYR A 1 16.17 -16.99 -9.08
CA TYR A 1 17.06 -16.22 -9.98
C TYR A 1 17.70 -15.04 -9.24
N PHE A 2 16.93 -14.06 -8.75
CA PHE A 2 17.47 -12.86 -8.08
C PHE A 2 18.57 -13.13 -7.04
N LYS A 3 18.32 -13.98 -6.02
CA LYS A 3 19.32 -14.32 -5.00
C LYS A 3 20.57 -15.03 -5.54
N LYS A 4 20.42 -15.78 -6.64
CA LYS A 4 21.52 -16.51 -7.30
C LYS A 4 22.46 -15.56 -8.07
N THR A 5 21.97 -14.38 -8.45
CA THR A 5 22.69 -13.43 -9.30
C THR A 5 23.08 -12.15 -8.56
N ASN A 6 22.73 -12.01 -7.29
CA ASN A 6 22.94 -10.80 -6.50
C ASN A 6 23.37 -11.16 -5.10
N ASP A 7 24.66 -11.45 -4.87
CA ASP A 7 25.16 -11.92 -3.57
C ASP A 7 24.95 -10.90 -2.43
N SER A 8 24.78 -9.62 -2.76
CA SER A 8 24.41 -8.55 -1.82
C SER A 8 22.93 -8.57 -1.41
N TRP A 9 22.12 -9.54 -1.84
CA TRP A 9 20.70 -9.61 -1.45
C TRP A 9 20.51 -9.65 0.08
N VAL A 10 21.51 -10.14 0.82
CA VAL A 10 21.55 -10.16 2.28
C VAL A 10 21.64 -8.77 2.92
N SER A 11 22.09 -7.75 2.18
CA SER A 11 22.18 -6.37 2.66
C SER A 11 20.92 -5.54 2.36
N ILE A 12 19.87 -6.17 1.84
CA ILE A 12 18.59 -5.48 1.59
C ILE A 12 17.92 -5.20 2.94
N GLU A 13 17.78 -3.92 3.28
CA GLU A 13 17.15 -3.50 4.54
C GLU A 13 15.64 -3.35 4.43
N SER A 14 15.12 -2.98 3.25
CA SER A 14 13.70 -2.78 3.03
C SER A 14 13.26 -3.13 1.62
N LEU A 15 12.01 -3.59 1.52
CA LEU A 15 11.30 -3.89 0.29
C LEU A 15 9.97 -3.15 0.32
N VAL A 16 9.66 -2.41 -0.73
CA VAL A 16 8.34 -1.79 -0.92
C VAL A 16 7.65 -2.53 -2.05
N ILE A 17 6.50 -3.12 -1.76
CA ILE A 17 5.72 -3.89 -2.72
C ILE A 17 4.37 -3.22 -2.98
N ASP A 18 3.71 -3.66 -4.05
CA ASP A 18 2.34 -3.24 -4.34
C ASP A 18 1.36 -3.80 -3.28
N LYS A 19 0.05 -3.68 -3.55
CA LYS A 19 -0.96 -4.26 -2.66
C LYS A 19 -1.08 -5.76 -2.95
N ASP A 20 -0.31 -6.57 -2.21
CA ASP A 20 -0.54 -8.02 -2.09
C ASP A 20 -0.04 -8.55 -0.72
N PHE A 21 -0.98 -9.02 0.11
CA PHE A 21 -0.66 -9.56 1.44
C PHE A 21 -0.03 -10.96 1.40
N THR A 22 -0.28 -11.73 0.33
CA THR A 22 0.33 -13.04 0.12
C THR A 22 1.77 -12.86 -0.34
N GLU A 23 2.01 -11.96 -1.28
CA GLU A 23 3.37 -11.58 -1.69
C GLU A 23 4.18 -11.04 -0.50
N MET A 24 3.55 -10.21 0.34
CA MET A 24 4.16 -9.71 1.56
C MET A 24 4.65 -10.86 2.46
N ALA A 25 3.79 -11.86 2.72
CA ALA A 25 4.13 -13.00 3.55
C ALA A 25 5.28 -13.83 2.95
N ALA A 26 5.27 -14.05 1.62
CA ALA A 26 6.33 -14.76 0.92
C ALA A 26 7.67 -14.01 1.01
N LEU A 27 7.68 -12.69 0.78
CA LEU A 27 8.89 -11.87 0.86
C LEU A 27 9.44 -11.78 2.29
N GLN A 28 8.58 -11.81 3.31
CA GLN A 28 9.04 -11.87 4.69
C GLN A 28 9.76 -13.20 5.01
N ALA A 29 9.28 -14.31 4.44
CA ALA A 29 9.95 -15.60 4.59
C ALA A 29 11.29 -15.64 3.83
N GLU A 30 11.33 -15.04 2.64
CA GLU A 30 12.53 -15.01 1.80
C GLU A 30 13.58 -13.98 2.26
N PHE A 31 13.16 -12.86 2.85
CA PHE A 31 14.03 -11.77 3.31
C PHE A 31 13.77 -11.47 4.78
N PRO A 32 14.11 -12.39 5.71
CA PRO A 32 13.77 -12.24 7.13
C PRO A 32 14.47 -11.05 7.80
N ALA A 33 15.62 -10.62 7.28
CA ALA A 33 16.34 -9.44 7.75
C ALA A 33 15.77 -8.12 7.19
N ALA A 34 14.97 -8.17 6.12
CA ALA A 34 14.44 -6.99 5.46
C ALA A 34 13.05 -6.62 6.00
N SER A 35 12.77 -5.32 5.99
CA SER A 35 11.44 -4.79 6.28
C SER A 35 10.59 -4.72 5.02
N VAL A 36 9.51 -5.51 4.96
CA VAL A 36 8.56 -5.50 3.83
C VAL A 36 7.40 -4.55 4.12
N PHE A 37 7.27 -3.51 3.28
CA PHE A 37 6.26 -2.46 3.35
C PHE A 37 5.33 -2.49 2.14
N LEU A 38 4.09 -2.06 2.32
CA LEU A 38 3.18 -1.81 1.21
C LEU A 38 3.36 -0.38 0.71
N CYS A 39 3.32 -0.24 -0.60
CA CYS A 39 3.28 1.05 -1.25
C CYS A 39 2.00 1.81 -0.88
N GLN A 40 2.18 3.02 -0.33
CA GLN A 40 1.09 3.91 0.06
C GLN A 40 0.20 4.32 -1.12
N PHE A 41 0.81 4.59 -2.29
CA PHE A 41 0.07 4.94 -3.50
C PHE A 41 -0.85 3.81 -3.96
N HIS A 42 -0.32 2.59 -4.05
CA HIS A 42 -1.11 1.41 -4.42
C HIS A 42 -2.13 1.02 -3.35
N ALA A 43 -1.82 1.21 -2.08
CA ALA A 43 -2.77 1.01 -1.00
C ALA A 43 -3.99 1.94 -1.13
N LEU A 44 -3.78 3.25 -1.32
CA LEU A 44 -4.86 4.21 -1.52
C LEU A 44 -5.71 3.88 -2.76
N ARG A 45 -5.05 3.58 -3.89
CA ARG A 45 -5.73 3.19 -5.13
C ARG A 45 -6.54 1.90 -4.95
N TYR A 46 -6.02 0.94 -4.20
CA TYR A 46 -6.74 -0.29 -3.89
C TYR A 46 -7.98 -0.02 -3.03
N ILE A 47 -7.84 0.79 -1.95
CA ILE A 47 -8.97 1.19 -1.10
C ILE A 47 -10.08 1.83 -1.94
N ARG A 48 -9.76 2.84 -2.77
CA ARG A 48 -10.72 3.46 -3.71
C ARG A 48 -11.50 2.43 -4.52
N ARG A 49 -10.80 1.43 -5.08
CA ARG A 49 -11.41 0.38 -5.89
C ARG A 49 -12.38 -0.48 -5.09
N ILE A 50 -12.00 -0.90 -3.88
CA ILE A 50 -12.82 -1.84 -3.10
C ILE A 50 -14.03 -1.18 -2.41
N LEU A 51 -13.96 0.12 -2.11
CA LEU A 51 -15.12 0.87 -1.60
C LEU A 51 -16.31 0.85 -2.58
N GLY A 52 -16.03 0.70 -3.88
CA GLY A 52 -17.05 0.52 -4.92
C GLY A 52 -17.48 -0.92 -5.19
N SER A 53 -16.87 -1.91 -4.54
CA SER A 53 -17.18 -3.32 -4.78
C SER A 53 -18.42 -3.79 -4.03
N ARG A 54 -19.16 -4.76 -4.59
CA ARG A 54 -20.41 -5.27 -4.02
C ARG A 54 -20.25 -5.86 -2.62
N GLY A 55 -19.07 -6.39 -2.26
CA GLY A 55 -18.83 -7.04 -0.97
C GLY A 55 -18.68 -6.08 0.23
N TYR A 56 -18.34 -4.82 -0.01
CA TYR A 56 -18.03 -3.83 1.04
C TYR A 56 -18.85 -2.54 0.91
N PHE A 57 -19.87 -2.57 0.03
CA PHE A 57 -20.57 -1.43 -0.51
C PHE A 57 -20.52 -0.16 0.35
N VAL A 58 -19.78 0.84 -0.13
CA VAL A 58 -19.82 2.21 0.39
C VAL A 58 -20.56 3.09 -0.60
N PRO A 59 -21.61 3.83 -0.17
CA PRO A 59 -22.34 4.76 -1.04
C PRO A 59 -21.39 5.74 -1.72
N LEU A 60 -21.61 6.03 -3.01
CA LEU A 60 -20.72 6.86 -3.83
C LEU A 60 -20.36 8.20 -3.13
N LYS A 61 -21.37 8.86 -2.55
CA LYS A 61 -21.24 10.15 -1.84
C LYS A 61 -20.37 10.11 -0.57
N LEU A 62 -20.09 8.92 -0.03
CA LEU A 62 -19.31 8.72 1.20
C LEU A 62 -17.92 8.12 0.93
N ARG A 63 -17.60 7.76 -0.33
CA ARG A 63 -16.33 7.10 -0.64
C ARG A 63 -15.13 7.99 -0.38
N ASP A 64 -15.23 9.26 -0.76
CA ASP A 64 -14.15 10.23 -0.55
C ASP A 64 -13.93 10.48 0.95
N GLU A 65 -14.99 10.49 1.75
CA GLU A 65 -14.90 10.59 3.21
C GLU A 65 -14.16 9.39 3.81
N VAL A 66 -14.55 8.16 3.45
CA VAL A 66 -13.90 6.94 3.95
C VAL A 66 -12.45 6.87 3.49
N GLU A 67 -12.16 7.29 2.26
CA GLU A 67 -10.80 7.35 1.75
C GLU A 67 -9.94 8.36 2.52
N GLU A 68 -10.45 9.55 2.83
CA GLU A 68 -9.71 10.55 3.59
C GLU A 68 -9.45 10.08 5.02
N LEU A 69 -10.40 9.40 5.66
CA LEU A 69 -10.18 8.76 6.96
C LEU A 69 -9.08 7.70 6.87
N PHE A 70 -9.07 6.86 5.83
CA PHE A 70 -7.99 5.89 5.62
C PHE A 70 -6.64 6.56 5.37
N ARG A 71 -6.60 7.63 4.57
CA ARG A 71 -5.40 8.44 4.32
C ARG A 71 -4.86 9.08 5.61
N SER A 72 -5.76 9.53 6.48
CA SER A 72 -5.40 10.04 7.81
C SER A 72 -4.69 8.98 8.64
N LEU A 73 -5.17 7.72 8.63
CA LEU A 73 -4.47 6.60 9.28
C LEU A 73 -3.08 6.37 8.68
N MET A 74 -2.99 6.37 7.34
CA MET A 74 -1.73 6.17 6.61
C MET A 74 -0.68 7.22 6.99
N TYR A 75 -1.08 8.47 7.14
CA TYR A 75 -0.17 9.56 7.51
C TYR A 75 -0.02 9.79 9.01
N ALA A 76 -0.50 8.88 9.86
CA ALA A 76 -0.21 8.93 11.29
C ALA A 76 1.30 8.83 11.52
N SER A 77 1.84 9.77 12.29
CA SER A 77 3.29 9.90 12.53
C SER A 77 3.80 9.21 13.78
N SER A 78 2.89 8.72 14.62
CA SER A 78 3.21 7.89 15.79
C SER A 78 2.11 6.85 16.02
N PRO A 79 2.39 5.76 16.77
CA PRO A 79 1.38 4.78 17.15
C PRO A 79 0.19 5.40 17.90
N GLU A 80 0.42 6.40 18.74
CA GLU A 80 -0.62 7.09 19.51
C GLU A 80 -1.56 7.88 18.59
N ARG A 81 -0.98 8.61 17.62
CA ARG A 81 -1.74 9.32 16.60
C ARG A 81 -2.53 8.35 15.72
N TYR A 82 -1.96 7.19 15.41
CA TYR A 82 -2.66 6.14 14.67
C TYR A 82 -3.88 5.64 15.46
N LYS A 83 -3.71 5.25 16.72
CA LYS A 83 -4.80 4.78 17.59
C LYS A 83 -5.92 5.83 17.73
N ALA A 84 -5.57 7.10 17.91
CA ALA A 84 -6.55 8.18 18.00
C ALA A 84 -7.36 8.34 16.71
N ARG A 85 -6.69 8.31 15.55
CA ARG A 85 -7.35 8.38 14.23
C ARG A 85 -8.15 7.12 13.93
N LEU A 86 -7.67 5.96 14.40
CA LEU A 86 -8.35 4.67 14.25
C LEU A 86 -9.70 4.71 14.95
N ALA A 87 -9.79 5.22 16.18
CA ALA A 87 -11.06 5.35 16.88
C ALA A 87 -12.10 6.17 16.08
N VAL A 88 -11.67 7.27 15.45
CA VAL A 88 -12.53 8.09 14.58
C VAL A 88 -12.94 7.32 13.33
N PHE A 89 -11.98 6.67 12.66
CA PHE A 89 -12.22 5.85 11.48
C PHE A 89 -13.23 4.73 11.78
N GLU A 90 -13.01 3.94 12.83
CA GLU A 90 -13.84 2.79 13.15
C GLU A 90 -15.27 3.20 13.50
N LYS A 91 -15.43 4.25 14.31
CA LYS A 91 -16.76 4.81 14.63
C LYS A 91 -17.50 5.16 13.35
N ARG A 92 -16.89 5.97 12.49
CA ARG A 92 -17.55 6.47 11.28
C ARG A 92 -17.82 5.37 10.27
N VAL A 93 -16.85 4.48 10.04
CA VAL A 93 -16.98 3.41 9.04
C VAL A 93 -17.95 2.33 9.51
N SER A 94 -18.12 2.11 10.82
CA SER A 94 -19.13 1.19 11.34
C SER A 94 -20.56 1.60 10.97
N GLU A 95 -20.83 2.91 10.89
CA GLU A 95 -22.13 3.44 10.48
C GLU A 95 -22.35 3.32 8.95
N ILE A 96 -21.28 3.40 8.17
CA ILE A 96 -21.33 3.44 6.70
C ILE A 96 -21.34 2.04 6.10
N SER A 97 -20.41 1.19 6.55
CA SER A 97 -20.18 -0.16 6.00
C SER A 97 -19.49 -1.05 7.04
N PRO A 98 -20.26 -1.78 7.85
CA PRO A 98 -19.73 -2.77 8.79
C PRO A 98 -18.87 -3.84 8.11
N SER A 99 -19.23 -4.25 6.88
CA SER A 99 -18.48 -5.25 6.11
C SER A 99 -17.11 -4.73 5.68
N PHE A 100 -17.01 -3.46 5.26
CA PHE A 100 -15.72 -2.83 4.98
C PHE A 100 -14.88 -2.71 6.26
N LEU A 101 -15.47 -2.32 7.39
CA LEU A 101 -14.75 -2.24 8.66
C LEU A 101 -14.17 -3.59 9.10
N ALA A 102 -14.96 -4.67 9.00
CA ALA A 102 -14.50 -6.02 9.31
C ALA A 102 -13.31 -6.43 8.41
N TYR A 103 -13.38 -6.11 7.12
CA TYR A 103 -12.28 -6.32 6.18
C TYR A 103 -11.04 -5.48 6.56
N PHE A 104 -11.23 -4.20 6.87
CA PHE A 104 -10.16 -3.29 7.26
C PHE A 104 -9.40 -3.82 8.49
N ARG A 105 -10.12 -4.22 9.56
CA ARG A 105 -9.51 -4.78 10.78
C ARG A 105 -8.67 -6.03 10.48
N ARG A 106 -9.23 -6.95 9.69
CA ARG A 106 -8.57 -8.21 9.37
C ARG A 106 -7.31 -8.04 8.51
N CYS A 107 -7.35 -7.13 7.54
CA CYS A 107 -6.34 -7.07 6.48
C CYS A 107 -5.40 -5.87 6.61
N TRP A 108 -5.87 -4.72 7.08
CA TRP A 108 -5.10 -3.47 7.09
C TRP A 108 -4.61 -3.11 8.48
N ASP A 109 -5.48 -3.10 9.48
CA ASP A 109 -5.12 -2.72 10.85
C ASP A 109 -4.09 -3.68 11.46
N LYS A 110 -4.29 -4.99 11.25
CA LYS A 110 -3.37 -6.05 11.70
C LYS A 110 -1.91 -5.84 11.26
N CYS A 111 -1.67 -5.13 10.16
CA CYS A 111 -0.32 -4.84 9.66
C CYS A 111 -0.11 -3.34 9.40
N SER A 112 -0.72 -2.49 10.22
CA SER A 112 -0.70 -1.02 10.15
C SER A 112 0.70 -0.42 10.03
N GLU A 113 1.69 -0.98 10.73
CA GLU A 113 3.10 -0.57 10.64
C GLU A 113 3.70 -0.69 9.23
N ARG A 114 3.15 -1.55 8.36
CA ARG A 114 3.72 -1.84 7.05
C ARG A 114 3.31 -0.86 5.97
N TRP A 115 2.32 -0.01 6.22
CA TRP A 115 1.80 0.94 5.23
C TRP A 115 1.61 2.35 5.79
N SER A 116 1.67 2.52 7.11
CA SER A 116 1.58 3.82 7.75
C SER A 116 2.94 4.50 7.91
N ASN A 117 2.91 5.83 8.04
CA ASN A 117 4.09 6.64 8.25
C ASN A 117 4.79 6.35 9.58
N TYR A 118 4.08 5.97 10.65
CA TYR A 118 4.73 5.72 11.93
C TYR A 118 5.59 4.44 11.88
N GLY A 119 5.18 3.42 11.14
CA GLY A 119 6.00 2.24 10.91
C GLY A 119 7.14 2.50 9.90
N LEU A 120 6.87 3.29 8.85
CA LEU A 120 7.89 3.72 7.88
C LEU A 120 8.95 4.65 8.50
N ARG A 121 8.59 5.52 9.44
CA ARG A 121 9.51 6.49 10.07
C ARG A 121 10.49 5.86 11.05
N GLN A 122 10.19 4.67 11.57
CA GLN A 122 11.10 3.94 12.44
C GLN A 122 12.23 3.25 11.67
N ARG A 123 12.24 3.29 10.33
CA ARG A 123 13.25 2.65 9.49
C ARG A 123 13.67 3.61 8.36
N PHE A 124 14.96 3.64 8.04
CA PHE A 124 15.50 4.57 7.04
C PHE A 124 14.84 4.32 5.67
N THR A 125 13.89 5.16 5.28
CA THR A 125 13.21 5.05 3.97
C THR A 125 13.91 5.84 2.87
N ALA A 126 15.00 6.56 3.17
CA ALA A 126 15.72 7.43 2.22
C ALA A 126 14.82 8.38 1.39
N GLY A 127 13.63 8.75 1.91
CA GLY A 127 12.65 9.53 1.16
C GLY A 127 11.79 8.75 0.16
N ASN A 128 11.94 7.42 0.06
CA ASN A 128 11.11 6.53 -0.75
C ASN A 128 9.79 6.18 -0.03
N THR A 129 8.95 7.18 0.26
CA THR A 129 7.58 6.97 0.75
C THR A 129 6.56 6.80 -0.38
N THR A 130 6.96 7.09 -1.62
CA THR A 130 6.13 7.00 -2.81
C THR A 130 6.88 6.29 -3.93
N THR A 131 6.35 5.16 -4.40
CA THR A 131 6.78 4.51 -5.65
C THR A 131 6.49 5.35 -6.88
N ASN A 132 5.84 6.53 -6.77
CA ASN A 132 5.59 7.47 -7.87
C ASN A 132 6.84 7.71 -8.74
N ARG A 133 8.05 7.73 -8.18
CA ARG A 133 9.27 7.87 -8.97
C ARG A 133 9.52 6.64 -9.86
N ILE A 134 9.42 5.44 -9.29
CA ILE A 134 9.60 4.18 -10.00
C ILE A 134 8.44 3.92 -10.97
N GLU A 135 7.21 4.18 -10.57
CA GLU A 135 6.00 4.01 -11.38
C GLU A 135 5.86 5.03 -12.51
N SER A 136 6.27 6.30 -12.31
CA SER A 136 6.32 7.27 -13.40
C SER A 136 7.39 6.88 -14.41
N SER A 137 8.57 6.40 -13.96
CA SER A 137 9.59 5.83 -14.83
C SER A 137 9.08 4.58 -15.56
N TRP A 138 8.40 3.64 -14.89
CA TRP A 138 7.77 2.49 -15.53
C TRP A 138 6.63 2.89 -16.47
N GLY A 139 5.87 3.92 -16.15
CA GLY A 139 4.83 4.49 -17.00
C GLY A 139 5.40 5.07 -18.28
N GLN A 140 6.48 5.83 -18.18
CA GLN A 140 7.25 6.35 -19.31
C GLN A 140 7.82 5.21 -20.16
N ILE A 141 8.44 4.19 -19.54
CA ILE A 141 8.96 3.01 -20.22
C ILE A 141 7.83 2.27 -20.96
N LYS A 142 6.68 2.03 -20.30
CA LYS A 142 5.50 1.40 -20.93
C LYS A 142 4.96 2.23 -22.09
N GLN A 143 4.95 3.56 -21.99
CA GLN A 143 4.56 4.44 -23.10
C GLN A 143 5.52 4.36 -24.28
N LEU A 144 6.84 4.34 -24.03
CA LEU A 144 7.87 4.20 -25.06
C LEU A 144 7.79 2.82 -25.76
N LEU A 145 7.57 1.75 -24.99
CA LEU A 145 7.42 0.40 -25.54
C LEU A 145 6.13 0.25 -26.35
N ARG A 146 5.00 0.83 -25.89
CA ARG A 146 3.73 0.86 -26.66
C ARG A 146 3.81 1.69 -27.94
N LYS A 147 4.68 2.69 -27.98
CA LYS A 147 4.95 3.45 -29.22
C LYS A 147 5.75 2.62 -30.22
N LYS A 148 6.74 1.82 -29.79
CA LYS A 148 7.54 0.98 -30.72
C LYS A 148 6.73 -0.12 -31.40
N SER A 149 5.71 -0.68 -30.76
CA SER A 149 4.83 -1.69 -31.39
C SER A 149 3.92 -1.13 -32.50
N ALA A 150 3.80 0.19 -32.61
CA ALA A 150 3.03 0.85 -33.68
C ALA A 150 3.87 1.20 -34.93
N TRP A 151 5.20 0.98 -34.90
CA TRP A 151 6.12 1.31 -35.99
C TRP A 151 6.72 0.08 -36.69
N THR A 152 6.16 -1.11 -36.48
CA THR A 152 6.56 -2.33 -37.22
C THR A 152 5.35 -2.97 -37.88
N SER A 153 4.75 -2.23 -38.80
CA SER A 153 3.90 -2.76 -39.86
C SER A 153 4.41 -2.16 -41.17
N VAL A 154 5.46 -2.79 -41.70
CA VAL A 154 5.84 -2.74 -43.12
C VAL A 154 5.61 -4.14 -43.65
#